data_AF-A0A7W7XZF4-F1
#
_entry.id   AF-A0A7W7XZF4-F1
#
_cell.length_a   1.000
_cell.length_b   1.000
_cell.length_c   1.000
_cell.angle_alpha   90.00
_cell.angle_beta   90.00
_cell.angle_gamma   90.00
#
_symmetry.space_group_name_H-M   'P 1'
#
loop_
_entity.id
_entity.type
_entity.pdbx_description
1 polymer ?
#
loop_
_entity_poly.entity_id
_entity_poly.type
_entity_poly.pdbx_seq_one_letter_code
_entity_poly.pdbx_strand_id
1 'polypeptide(L)'
;MSRPGLSPACVTLLVASLALAGCATAPTPLRGDYAPLTPADAASTAAIGASVRWGGTIAAVEPRRDSTCLQIVGRDLGSLARPRSDDSTTGRFLACRAGFYDPEVFAAGREVTVVGRIDGMETRLIGEYEYRHPRVAADVIYLWPPRQEVDPRWRDPWYHPYPYWYGPRRWWW
;
A
#
# COMPACT_ATOMS: atom_id res chain seq x y z
N MET A 1 31.14 -16.34 -41.93
CA MET A 1 30.34 -15.88 -40.77
C MET A 1 28.94 -16.47 -40.91
N SER A 2 28.69 -17.67 -40.37
CA SER A 2 27.36 -18.30 -40.41
C SER A 2 26.53 -17.80 -39.23
N ARG A 3 25.39 -17.18 -39.53
CA ARG A 3 24.38 -16.80 -38.52
C ARG A 3 23.72 -18.08 -38.02
N PRO A 4 23.81 -18.44 -36.72
CA PRO A 4 23.10 -19.60 -36.20
C PRO A 4 21.58 -19.33 -36.29
N GLY A 5 20.87 -20.14 -37.07
CA GLY A 5 19.42 -20.10 -37.15
C GLY A 5 18.80 -20.59 -35.84
N LEU A 6 17.87 -19.83 -35.27
CA LEU A 6 17.15 -20.26 -34.09
C LEU A 6 16.26 -21.46 -34.43
N SER A 7 16.50 -22.59 -33.76
CA SER A 7 15.65 -23.78 -33.86
C SER A 7 14.21 -23.48 -33.43
N PRO A 8 13.19 -24.07 -34.07
CA PRO A 8 11.78 -23.84 -33.74
C PRO A 8 11.47 -24.16 -32.28
N ALA A 9 12.13 -25.16 -31.68
CA ALA A 9 12.03 -25.49 -30.27
C ALA A 9 12.50 -24.36 -29.34
N CYS A 10 13.50 -23.57 -29.75
CA CYS A 10 13.98 -22.41 -29.00
C CYS A 10 12.93 -21.28 -29.02
N VAL A 11 12.23 -21.12 -30.15
CA VAL A 11 11.16 -20.13 -30.31
C VAL A 11 9.94 -20.51 -29.47
N THR A 12 9.55 -21.78 -29.43
CA THR A 12 8.43 -22.25 -28.57
C THR A 12 8.74 -22.09 -27.09
N LEU A 13 9.98 -22.34 -26.66
CA LEU A 13 10.40 -22.15 -25.27
C LEU A 13 10.41 -20.66 -24.86
N LEU A 14 10.75 -19.76 -25.78
CA LEU A 14 10.76 -18.32 -25.57
C LEU A 14 9.33 -17.75 -25.47
N VAL A 15 8.42 -18.20 -26.34
CA VAL A 15 7.00 -17.81 -26.29
C VAL A 15 6.31 -18.35 -25.03
N ALA A 16 6.65 -19.58 -24.61
CA ALA A 16 6.12 -20.16 -23.38
C ALA A 16 6.61 -19.40 -22.12
N SER A 17 7.85 -18.96 -22.09
CA SER A 17 8.38 -18.20 -20.93
C SER A 17 7.80 -16.79 -20.81
N LEU A 18 7.45 -16.12 -21.92
CA LEU A 18 6.71 -14.85 -21.89
C LEU A 18 5.26 -15.00 -21.39
N ALA A 19 4.62 -16.16 -21.62
CA ALA A 19 3.25 -16.41 -21.20
C ALA A 19 3.10 -16.59 -19.67
N LEU A 20 4.19 -16.87 -18.93
CA LEU A 20 4.18 -16.97 -17.47
C LEU A 20 4.54 -15.67 -16.75
N ALA A 21 4.74 -14.55 -17.47
CA ALA A 21 4.88 -13.23 -16.87
C ALA A 21 3.51 -12.75 -16.34
N GLY A 22 3.01 -13.36 -15.26
CA GLY A 22 1.89 -12.84 -14.51
C GLY A 22 2.28 -11.50 -13.91
N CYS A 23 1.90 -10.39 -14.56
CA CYS A 23 2.09 -9.07 -14.02
C CYS A 23 1.30 -8.95 -12.71
N ALA A 24 2.01 -8.98 -11.57
CA ALA A 24 1.45 -8.63 -10.28
C ALA A 24 1.02 -7.15 -10.35
N THR A 25 -0.25 -6.94 -10.67
CA THR A 25 -0.85 -5.61 -10.87
C THR A 25 -1.64 -5.21 -9.64
N ALA A 26 -1.79 -3.90 -9.44
CA ALA A 26 -2.63 -3.36 -8.39
C ALA A 26 -4.05 -3.98 -8.41
N PRO A 27 -4.72 -4.11 -7.25
CA PRO A 27 -6.11 -4.55 -7.16
C PRO A 27 -6.99 -3.81 -8.16
N THR A 28 -7.97 -4.50 -8.74
CA THR A 28 -8.92 -3.92 -9.73
C THR A 28 -9.46 -2.54 -9.35
N PRO A 29 -9.91 -2.26 -8.10
CA PRO A 29 -10.45 -0.94 -7.75
C PRO A 29 -9.40 0.18 -7.67
N LEU A 30 -8.11 -0.12 -7.80
CA LEU A 30 -6.99 0.84 -7.74
C LEU A 30 -6.31 1.05 -9.10
N ARG A 31 -6.78 0.39 -10.16
CA ARG A 31 -6.26 0.54 -11.52
C ARG A 31 -6.83 1.79 -12.17
N GLY A 32 -6.12 2.34 -13.15
CA GLY A 32 -6.50 3.55 -13.87
C GLY A 32 -5.33 4.52 -14.03
N ASP A 33 -5.58 5.59 -14.76
CA ASP A 33 -4.65 6.68 -14.98
C ASP A 33 -4.97 7.84 -14.04
N TYR A 34 -3.95 8.32 -13.34
CA TYR A 34 -4.08 9.33 -12.31
C TYR A 34 -3.02 10.41 -12.49
N ALA A 35 -3.33 11.63 -12.07
CA ALA A 35 -2.37 12.72 -12.12
C ALA A 35 -1.13 12.38 -11.27
N PRO A 36 0.10 12.60 -11.79
CA PRO A 36 1.34 12.34 -11.06
C PRO A 36 1.63 13.47 -10.05
N LEU A 37 0.69 13.68 -9.13
CA LEU A 37 0.75 14.72 -8.10
C LEU A 37 0.93 14.07 -6.74
N THR A 38 1.77 14.64 -5.89
CA THR A 38 1.78 14.31 -4.46
C THR A 38 0.73 15.14 -3.71
N PRO A 39 0.30 14.70 -2.51
CA PRO A 39 -0.48 15.53 -1.60
C PRO A 39 0.14 16.92 -1.34
N ALA A 40 1.46 16.97 -1.14
CA ALA A 40 2.17 18.24 -0.92
C ALA A 40 2.11 19.17 -2.14
N ASP A 41 2.29 18.64 -3.35
CA ASP A 41 2.18 19.42 -4.59
C ASP A 41 0.75 19.95 -4.79
N ALA A 42 -0.25 19.12 -4.50
CA ALA A 42 -1.65 19.53 -4.60
C ALA A 42 -2.01 20.63 -3.58
N ALA A 43 -1.45 20.57 -2.37
CA ALA A 43 -1.66 21.57 -1.33
C ALA A 43 -1.09 22.95 -1.72
N SER A 44 0.07 22.96 -2.38
CA SER A 44 0.77 24.19 -2.79
C SER A 44 0.14 24.80 -4.05
N THR A 45 -0.24 23.99 -5.03
CA THR A 45 -0.78 24.44 -6.32
C THR A 45 -2.31 24.55 -6.37
N ALA A 46 -3.00 24.09 -5.32
CA ALA A 46 -4.47 24.03 -5.27
C ALA A 46 -5.09 23.25 -6.45
N ALA A 47 -4.55 22.06 -6.77
CA ALA A 47 -4.91 21.23 -7.92
C ALA A 47 -6.33 20.58 -7.86
N ILE A 48 -7.36 21.38 -7.64
CA ILE A 48 -8.76 20.94 -7.56
C ILE A 48 -9.21 20.33 -8.89
N GLY A 49 -9.99 19.25 -8.82
CA GLY A 49 -10.53 18.54 -9.97
C GLY A 49 -9.62 17.42 -10.51
N ALA A 50 -8.35 17.37 -10.10
CA ALA A 50 -7.45 16.30 -10.50
C ALA A 50 -7.89 14.95 -9.93
N SER A 51 -7.87 13.91 -10.77
CA SER A 51 -8.07 12.53 -10.35
C SER A 51 -6.76 11.96 -9.84
N VAL A 52 -6.75 11.41 -8.63
CA VAL A 52 -5.54 11.02 -7.92
C VAL A 52 -5.65 9.61 -7.36
N ARG A 53 -4.50 8.95 -7.26
CA ARG A 53 -4.32 7.71 -6.50
C ARG A 53 -3.21 7.92 -5.48
N TRP A 54 -3.61 8.15 -4.24
CA TRP A 54 -2.69 8.38 -3.13
C TRP A 54 -2.84 7.25 -2.12
N GLY A 55 -1.81 6.99 -1.34
CA GLY A 55 -1.93 6.07 -0.23
C GLY A 55 -0.98 6.47 0.88
N GLY A 56 -1.11 5.77 2.00
CA GLY A 56 -0.34 6.08 3.17
C GLY A 56 -0.89 5.38 4.40
N THR A 57 -0.61 5.98 5.54
CA THR A 57 -1.01 5.47 6.85
C THR A 57 -2.06 6.38 7.46
N ILE A 58 -3.12 5.80 8.03
CA ILE A 58 -4.16 6.57 8.72
C ILE A 58 -3.56 7.22 9.96
N ALA A 59 -3.72 8.55 10.07
CA ALA A 59 -3.42 9.32 11.27
C ALA A 59 -4.65 9.47 12.17
N ALA A 60 -5.82 9.70 11.58
CA ALA A 60 -7.08 9.84 12.29
C ALA A 60 -8.28 9.48 11.40
N VAL A 61 -9.39 9.08 12.03
CA VAL A 61 -10.68 8.83 11.37
C VAL A 61 -11.74 9.69 12.05
N GLU A 62 -12.48 10.45 11.26
CA GLU A 62 -13.51 11.37 11.74
C GLU A 62 -14.84 11.06 11.08
N PRO A 63 -15.68 10.22 11.70
CA PRO A 63 -17.07 10.07 11.32
C PRO A 63 -17.80 11.41 11.47
N ARG A 64 -18.56 11.79 10.45
CA ARG A 64 -19.50 12.92 10.41
C ARG A 64 -20.91 12.36 10.22
N ARG A 65 -21.92 13.25 10.18
CA ARG A 65 -23.33 12.83 10.03
C ARG A 65 -23.56 11.90 8.82
N ASP A 66 -23.05 12.29 7.65
CA ASP A 66 -23.35 11.60 6.38
C ASP A 66 -22.10 11.06 5.65
N SER A 67 -20.92 11.23 6.24
CA SER A 67 -19.64 10.86 5.64
C SER A 67 -18.61 10.55 6.69
N THR A 68 -17.53 9.88 6.31
CA THR A 68 -16.35 9.71 7.16
C THR A 68 -15.14 10.25 6.44
N CYS A 69 -14.33 11.03 7.15
CA CYS A 69 -13.10 11.60 6.62
C CYS A 69 -11.90 10.95 7.32
N LEU A 70 -10.96 10.44 6.53
CA LEU A 70 -9.71 9.87 7.02
C LEU A 70 -8.60 10.91 6.81
N GLN A 71 -7.87 11.24 7.86
CA GLN A 71 -6.61 11.96 7.75
C GLN A 71 -5.49 10.94 7.51
N ILE A 72 -4.76 11.11 6.41
CA ILE A 72 -3.76 10.14 5.96
C ILE A 72 -2.41 10.83 5.81
N VAL A 73 -1.36 10.20 6.35
CA VAL A 73 0.03 10.55 6.06
C VAL A 73 0.41 9.85 4.76
N GLY A 74 0.53 10.62 3.68
CA GLY A 74 0.83 10.13 2.35
C GLY A 74 2.23 9.53 2.26
N ARG A 75 2.34 8.44 1.51
CA ARG A 75 3.59 7.74 1.20
C ARG A 75 3.61 7.34 -0.27
N ASP A 76 4.80 7.09 -0.80
CA ASP A 76 4.94 6.55 -2.14
C ASP A 76 4.26 5.19 -2.27
N LEU A 77 3.70 4.93 -3.44
CA LEU A 77 3.04 3.67 -3.75
C LEU A 77 4.01 2.70 -4.43
N GLY A 78 3.97 1.44 -4.01
CA GLY A 78 4.64 0.35 -4.74
C GLY A 78 3.89 -0.06 -6.01
N SER A 79 4.42 -1.06 -6.71
CA SER A 79 3.84 -1.60 -7.95
C SER A 79 2.39 -2.10 -7.80
N LEU A 80 2.02 -2.56 -6.61
CA LEU A 80 0.65 -3.01 -6.28
C LEU A 80 -0.27 -1.88 -5.82
N ALA A 81 0.16 -0.63 -5.93
CA ALA A 81 -0.48 0.54 -5.34
C ALA A 81 -0.64 0.48 -3.81
N ARG A 82 0.10 -0.41 -3.12
CA ARG A 82 0.22 -0.43 -1.66
C ARG A 82 1.24 0.62 -1.22
N PRO A 83 0.98 1.38 -0.14
CA PRO A 83 1.98 2.30 0.41
C PRO A 83 3.30 1.59 0.72
N ARG A 84 4.42 2.26 0.50
CA ARG A 84 5.73 1.79 0.97
C ARG A 84 5.81 1.93 2.49
N SER A 85 6.59 1.05 3.12
CA SER A 85 6.77 1.01 4.57
C SER A 85 7.99 1.82 5.03
N ASP A 86 8.51 2.71 4.19
CA ASP A 86 9.60 3.62 4.52
C ASP A 86 9.08 4.86 5.27
N ASP A 87 9.99 5.61 5.88
CA ASP A 87 9.65 6.80 6.67
C ASP A 87 9.42 8.06 5.81
N SER A 88 9.51 7.92 4.48
CA SER A 88 9.28 9.03 3.56
C SER A 88 7.80 9.42 3.53
N THR A 89 7.52 10.73 3.44
CA THR A 89 6.16 11.24 3.29
C THR A 89 6.02 12.12 2.07
N THR A 90 4.91 11.96 1.37
CA THR A 90 4.51 12.76 0.20
C THR A 90 3.57 13.91 0.60
N GLY A 91 3.44 14.20 1.89
CA GLY A 91 2.48 15.14 2.47
C GLY A 91 1.26 14.48 3.11
N ARG A 92 0.38 15.27 3.72
CA ARG A 92 -0.87 14.79 4.35
C ARG A 92 -2.09 15.18 3.54
N PHE A 93 -3.13 14.36 3.55
CA PHE A 93 -4.39 14.64 2.87
C PHE A 93 -5.59 14.11 3.66
N LEU A 94 -6.77 14.60 3.29
CA LEU A 94 -8.05 14.09 3.77
C LEU A 94 -8.72 13.27 2.67
N ALA A 95 -9.20 12.08 3.00
CA ALA A 95 -10.04 11.28 2.12
C ALA A 95 -11.43 11.16 2.73
N CYS A 96 -12.42 11.81 2.12
CA CYS A 96 -13.79 11.83 2.60
C CYS A 96 -14.69 11.01 1.68
N ARG A 97 -15.54 10.16 2.27
CA ARG A 97 -16.53 9.38 1.52
C ARG A 97 -17.85 9.33 2.27
N ALA A 98 -18.95 9.29 1.52
CA ALA A 98 -20.28 9.10 2.08
C ALA A 98 -20.37 7.77 2.85
N GLY A 99 -21.13 7.79 3.95
CA GLY A 99 -21.31 6.65 4.83
C GLY A 99 -20.31 6.59 6.00
N PHE A 100 -20.39 5.47 6.72
CA PHE A 100 -19.66 5.25 7.96
C PHE A 100 -18.47 4.30 7.75
N TYR A 101 -17.31 4.72 8.23
CA TYR A 101 -16.12 3.88 8.35
C TYR A 101 -15.80 3.72 9.84
N ASP A 102 -15.77 2.48 10.32
CA ASP A 102 -15.51 2.15 11.71
C ASP A 102 -14.06 2.51 12.11
N PRO A 103 -13.84 3.43 13.07
CA PRO A 103 -12.51 3.79 13.54
C PRO A 103 -11.69 2.63 14.12
N GLU A 104 -12.32 1.55 14.58
CA GLU A 104 -11.61 0.36 15.07
C GLU A 104 -11.04 -0.47 13.91
N VAL A 105 -11.75 -0.52 12.77
CA VAL A 105 -11.30 -1.24 11.57
C VAL A 105 -10.28 -0.40 10.78
N PHE A 106 -10.58 0.89 10.63
CA PHE A 106 -9.74 1.88 9.97
C PHE A 106 -8.85 2.63 10.96
N ALA A 107 -8.34 1.91 11.97
CA ALA A 107 -7.55 2.51 13.04
C ALA A 107 -6.29 3.24 12.54
N ALA A 108 -5.80 4.15 13.37
CA ALA A 108 -4.51 4.81 13.14
C ALA A 108 -3.41 3.75 12.95
N GLY A 109 -2.46 4.02 12.05
CA GLY A 109 -1.41 3.06 11.70
C GLY A 109 -1.79 2.08 10.57
N ARG A 110 -3.07 1.95 10.20
CA ARG A 110 -3.48 1.10 9.08
C ARG A 110 -3.09 1.70 7.73
N GLU A 111 -2.71 0.84 6.80
CA GLU A 111 -2.34 1.24 5.44
C GLU A 111 -3.57 1.28 4.54
N VAL A 112 -3.71 2.39 3.80
CA VAL A 112 -4.80 2.59 2.85
C VAL A 112 -4.29 3.12 1.52
N THR A 113 -5.02 2.79 0.46
CA THR A 113 -4.91 3.45 -0.85
C THR A 113 -6.26 4.04 -1.21
N VAL A 114 -6.25 5.29 -1.63
CA VAL A 114 -7.41 6.09 -1.98
C VAL A 114 -7.34 6.43 -3.46
N VAL A 115 -8.45 6.21 -4.15
CA VAL A 115 -8.72 6.75 -5.48
C VAL A 115 -9.86 7.73 -5.35
N GLY A 116 -9.72 8.88 -5.99
CA GLY A 116 -10.77 9.87 -6.03
C GLY A 116 -10.35 11.14 -6.74
N ARG A 117 -11.09 12.21 -6.47
CA ARG A 117 -10.84 13.52 -7.06
C ARG A 117 -10.65 14.56 -5.98
N ILE A 118 -9.68 15.45 -6.17
CA ILE A 118 -9.45 16.56 -5.27
C ILE A 118 -10.64 17.52 -5.39
N ASP A 119 -11.38 17.71 -4.30
CA ASP A 119 -12.61 18.52 -4.28
C ASP A 119 -12.45 19.82 -3.48
N GLY A 120 -11.31 20.00 -2.82
CA GLY A 120 -11.02 21.20 -2.06
C GLY A 120 -9.75 21.12 -1.25
N MET A 121 -9.57 22.14 -0.41
CA MET A 121 -8.48 22.25 0.55
C MET A 121 -9.10 22.56 1.92
N GLU A 122 -8.56 21.95 2.97
CA GLU A 122 -9.05 22.12 4.34
C GLU A 122 -7.86 22.39 5.26
N THR A 123 -7.80 23.59 5.84
CA THR A 123 -6.79 23.94 6.83
C THR A 123 -7.18 23.34 8.16
N ARG A 124 -6.25 22.61 8.78
CA ARG A 124 -6.43 21.99 10.09
C ARG A 124 -5.19 22.17 10.94
N LEU A 125 -5.39 22.21 12.24
CA LEU A 125 -4.29 22.21 13.20
C LEU A 125 -3.72 20.79 13.36
N ILE A 126 -2.40 20.70 13.34
CA ILE A 126 -1.64 19.53 13.78
C ILE A 126 -0.83 19.99 14.99
N GLY A 127 -1.36 19.71 16.19
CA GLY A 127 -0.90 20.41 17.39
C GLY A 127 -1.22 21.90 17.28
N GLU A 128 -0.20 22.75 17.27
CA GLU A 128 -0.34 24.21 17.09
C GLU A 128 -0.05 24.67 15.66
N TYR A 129 0.34 23.76 14.76
CA TYR A 129 0.72 24.11 13.40
C TYR A 129 -0.48 24.04 12.44
N GLU A 130 -0.75 25.13 11.73
CA GLU A 130 -1.75 25.15 10.66
C GLU A 130 -1.22 24.44 9.41
N TYR A 131 -1.89 23.34 9.03
CA TYR A 131 -1.57 22.56 7.85
C TYR A 131 -2.74 22.55 6.86
N ARG A 132 -2.46 22.94 5.62
CA ARG A 132 -3.43 22.91 4.53
C ARG A 132 -3.48 21.52 3.90
N HIS A 133 -4.56 20.79 4.12
CA HIS A 133 -4.76 19.46 3.58
C HIS A 133 -5.53 19.53 2.26
N PRO A 134 -5.06 18.93 1.16
CA PRO A 134 -5.93 18.61 0.04
C PRO A 134 -6.98 17.60 0.49
N ARG A 135 -8.23 17.85 0.10
CA ARG A 135 -9.35 16.95 0.36
C ARG A 135 -9.70 16.22 -0.93
N VAL A 136 -9.78 14.90 -0.81
CA VAL A 136 -10.15 13.98 -1.86
C VAL A 136 -11.56 13.49 -1.57
N ALA A 137 -12.49 13.78 -2.48
CA ALA A 137 -13.74 13.05 -2.56
C ALA A 137 -13.43 11.63 -3.05
N ALA A 138 -13.43 10.68 -2.13
CA ALA A 138 -12.93 9.34 -2.37
C ALA A 138 -13.99 8.45 -3.04
N ASP A 139 -13.65 7.90 -4.21
CA ASP A 139 -14.44 6.89 -4.89
C ASP A 139 -14.17 5.51 -4.30
N VAL A 140 -12.92 5.25 -3.94
CA VAL A 140 -12.44 4.00 -3.32
C VAL A 140 -11.52 4.34 -2.16
N ILE A 141 -11.76 3.72 -1.01
CA ILE A 141 -10.80 3.64 0.11
C ILE A 141 -10.51 2.16 0.31
N TYR A 142 -9.32 1.73 -0.10
CA TYR A 142 -8.87 0.35 -0.01
C TYR A 142 -8.02 0.15 1.23
N LEU A 143 -8.51 -0.64 2.18
CA LEU A 143 -7.79 -1.00 3.41
C LEU A 143 -6.92 -2.22 3.16
N TRP A 144 -5.61 -2.08 3.36
CA TRP A 144 -4.70 -3.20 3.23
C TRP A 144 -4.79 -4.11 4.47
N PRO A 145 -4.67 -5.45 4.28
CA PRO A 145 -4.47 -6.35 5.40
C PRO A 145 -3.13 -6.03 6.09
N PRO A 146 -3.01 -6.27 7.40
CA PRO A 146 -1.75 -6.10 8.11
C PRO A 146 -0.60 -6.81 7.38
N ARG A 147 0.59 -6.20 7.40
CA ARG A 147 1.77 -6.90 6.92
C ARG A 147 2.05 -8.06 7.87
N GLN A 148 2.31 -9.24 7.32
CA GLN A 148 2.88 -10.31 8.13
C GLN A 148 4.31 -9.91 8.46
N GLU A 149 4.57 -9.65 9.74
CA GLU A 149 5.92 -9.57 10.25
C GLU A 149 6.52 -10.98 10.12
N VAL A 150 7.36 -11.18 9.12
CA VAL A 150 8.12 -12.41 9.00
C VAL A 150 9.21 -12.31 10.06
N ASP A 151 9.10 -13.06 11.16
CA ASP A 151 10.17 -13.12 12.15
C ASP A 151 11.47 -13.51 11.42
N PRO A 152 12.51 -12.66 11.45
CA PRO A 152 13.78 -12.91 10.79
C PRO A 152 14.40 -14.27 11.15
N ARG A 153 14.07 -14.84 12.33
CA ARG A 153 14.53 -16.16 12.77
C ARG A 153 14.08 -17.30 11.85
N TRP A 154 12.95 -17.15 11.14
CA TRP A 154 12.49 -18.13 10.14
C TRP A 154 13.18 -18.00 8.79
N ARG A 155 13.97 -16.95 8.57
CA ARG A 155 14.73 -16.70 7.34
C ARG A 155 16.18 -17.17 7.44
N ASP A 156 16.63 -17.63 8.61
CA ASP A 156 17.96 -18.22 8.79
C ASP A 156 17.93 -19.71 8.40
N PRO A 157 18.63 -20.13 7.33
CA PRO A 157 18.66 -21.54 6.89
C PRO A 157 19.28 -22.51 7.91
N TRP A 158 19.93 -21.99 8.96
CA TRP A 158 20.65 -22.74 9.98
C TRP A 158 19.90 -22.75 11.33
N TYR A 159 18.69 -22.18 11.40
CA TYR A 159 17.85 -22.27 12.58
C TYR A 159 17.17 -23.64 12.63
N HIS A 160 17.76 -24.58 13.38
CA HIS A 160 17.19 -25.89 13.66
C HIS A 160 16.52 -25.90 15.05
N PRO A 161 15.19 -25.74 15.16
CA PRO A 161 14.50 -25.86 16.44
C PRO A 161 14.30 -27.33 16.80
N TYR A 162 15.36 -28.04 17.21
CA TYR A 162 15.24 -29.34 17.86
C TYR A 162 16.00 -29.37 19.19
N PRO A 163 15.28 -29.47 20.33
CA PRO A 163 15.91 -29.69 21.62
C PRO A 163 16.33 -31.17 21.74
N TYR A 164 17.54 -31.35 22.25
CA TYR A 164 18.17 -32.63 22.59
C TYR A 164 17.22 -33.62 23.28
N TRP A 165 17.04 -34.80 22.68
CA TRP A 165 16.60 -36.00 23.40
C TRP A 165 17.46 -37.20 23.00
N TYR A 166 18.63 -37.30 23.64
CA TYR A 166 19.36 -38.56 23.81
C TYR A 166 19.51 -38.81 25.31
N GLY A 167 18.45 -39.32 25.94
CA GLY A 167 18.57 -40.06 27.19
C GLY A 167 18.67 -41.55 26.85
N PRO A 168 19.82 -42.22 27.00
CA PRO A 168 19.90 -43.65 26.77
C PRO A 168 19.01 -44.39 27.78
N ARG A 169 18.14 -45.24 27.21
CA ARG A 169 17.26 -46.18 27.92
C ARG A 169 18.10 -47.06 28.85
N ARG A 170 17.97 -46.87 30.16
CA ARG A 170 18.58 -47.74 31.16
C ARG A 170 17.60 -48.87 31.49
N TRP A 171 17.83 -50.03 30.89
CA TRP A 171 17.16 -51.28 31.22
C TRP A 171 17.86 -51.90 32.44
N TRP A 172 17.05 -52.42 33.34
CA TRP A 172 17.31 -53.10 34.62
C TRP A 172 18.45 -54.12 34.61
N TRP A 173 19.30 -54.10 35.64
CA TRP A 173 19.68 -55.20 36.56
C TRP A 173 20.17 -54.57 37.86
#